data_AF-A0A0J8RY79-F1
#
_entry.id   AF-A0A0J8RY79-F1
#
_cell.length_a   1.000
_cell.length_b   1.000
_cell.length_c   1.000
_cell.angle_alpha   90.00
_cell.angle_beta   90.00
_cell.angle_gamma   90.00
#
_symmetry.space_group_name_H-M   'P 1'
#
loop_
_entity.id
_entity.type
_entity.pdbx_description
1 polymer ?
#
loop_
_entity_poly.entity_id
_entity_poly.type
_entity_poly.pdbx_seq_one_letter_code
_entity_poly.pdbx_strand_id
1 'polypeptide(L)'
;MLGTLGMTIDECIVAYLDLAPKIFPFQGFFFVCATRGIVHTPVLLRSYPSKWEPNTGCTIWQAARATSAAPLYFNGIKFGVPPITYVDGGLHNNNPVRILYEEAMGLINASSGQTIGCIVNTGNGLPPLRDLGMPFLFPFALLILSRILAISRLSFAAADSLL
;
A
#
# COMPACT_ATOMS: atom_id res chain seq x y z
N MET A 1 7.69 3.95 13.75
CA MET A 1 8.30 5.04 12.95
C MET A 1 8.21 6.40 13.63
N LEU A 2 7.07 6.85 14.18
CA LEU A 2 7.07 8.10 14.98
C LEU A 2 7.83 7.99 16.31
N GLY A 3 7.64 6.90 17.06
CA GLY A 3 8.26 6.74 18.38
C GLY A 3 9.80 6.62 18.38
N THR A 4 10.43 6.33 17.24
CA THR A 4 11.88 6.12 17.16
C THR A 4 12.67 7.41 16.98
N LEU A 5 12.04 8.50 16.52
CA LEU A 5 12.68 9.80 16.34
C LEU A 5 12.69 10.65 17.63
N GLY A 6 12.03 10.19 18.69
CA GLY A 6 11.86 10.97 19.92
C GLY A 6 11.01 12.24 19.73
N MET A 7 10.29 12.33 18.62
CA MET A 7 9.45 13.48 18.27
C MET A 7 7.99 13.22 18.64
N THR A 8 7.28 14.27 19.02
CA THR A 8 5.82 14.26 19.16
C THR A 8 5.13 14.21 17.80
N ILE A 9 3.83 13.90 17.78
CA ILE A 9 3.03 13.89 16.55
C ILE A 9 3.04 15.28 15.88
N ASP A 10 2.88 16.33 16.68
CA ASP A 10 2.86 17.70 16.17
C ASP A 10 4.21 18.12 15.59
N GLU A 11 5.31 17.75 16.24
CA GLU A 11 6.66 17.98 15.70
C GLU A 11 6.88 17.23 14.38
N CYS A 12 6.40 15.98 14.27
CA CYS A 12 6.46 15.25 13.02
C CYS A 12 5.63 15.92 11.91
N ILE A 13 4.44 16.43 12.23
CA ILE A 13 3.59 17.15 11.27
C ILE A 13 4.30 18.42 10.80
N VAL A 14 4.82 19.22 11.73
CA VAL A 14 5.54 20.46 11.40
C VAL A 14 6.78 20.16 10.56
N ALA A 15 7.59 19.19 10.95
CA ALA A 15 8.76 18.78 10.18
C ALA A 15 8.38 18.28 8.78
N TYR A 16 7.30 17.51 8.66
CA TYR A 16 6.83 17.03 7.36
C TYR A 16 6.36 18.19 6.48
N LEU A 17 5.59 19.13 7.02
CA LEU A 17 5.10 20.29 6.27
C LEU A 17 6.24 21.22 5.81
N ASP A 18 7.29 21.37 6.62
CA ASP A 18 8.46 22.18 6.25
C ASP A 18 9.39 21.46 5.23
N LEU A 19 9.58 20.15 5.39
CA LEU A 19 10.51 19.39 4.55
C LEU A 19 9.89 18.91 3.23
N ALA A 20 8.60 18.56 3.21
CA ALA A 20 7.98 17.97 2.02
C ALA A 20 8.13 18.85 0.76
N PRO A 21 7.93 20.18 0.79
CA PRO A 21 8.15 21.03 -0.39
C PRO A 21 9.62 21.10 -0.84
N LYS A 22 10.57 20.94 0.10
CA LYS A 22 12.01 20.99 -0.17
C LYS A 22 12.52 19.68 -0.76
N ILE A 23 12.01 18.55 -0.25
CA ILE A 23 12.38 17.19 -0.67
C ILE A 23 11.68 16.81 -1.97
N PHE A 24 10.41 17.20 -2.12
CA PHE A 24 9.57 16.88 -3.28
C PHE A 24 9.15 18.17 -4.01
N PRO A 25 10.09 18.90 -4.63
CA PRO A 25 9.80 20.18 -5.27
C PRO A 25 8.95 20.06 -6.54
N PHE A 26 8.84 18.84 -7.10
CA PHE A 26 8.05 18.56 -8.30
C PHE A 26 6.79 17.77 -7.97
N GLN A 27 5.73 18.05 -8.71
CA GLN A 27 4.47 17.33 -8.61
C GLN A 27 4.63 15.94 -9.23
N GLY A 28 4.88 14.95 -8.39
CA GLY A 28 5.04 13.55 -8.79
C GLY A 28 3.72 12.81 -8.99
N PHE A 29 3.83 11.59 -9.51
CA PHE A 29 2.74 10.62 -9.48
C PHE A 29 2.72 9.94 -8.12
N PHE A 30 1.62 10.10 -7.39
CA PHE A 30 1.44 9.53 -6.06
C PHE A 30 0.28 8.55 -6.06
N PHE A 31 0.42 7.46 -5.32
CA PHE A 31 -0.69 6.60 -5.00
C PHE A 31 -0.53 6.01 -3.61
N VAL A 32 -1.64 5.58 -3.02
CA VAL A 32 -1.66 4.75 -1.82
C VAL A 32 -2.47 3.49 -2.06
N CYS A 33 -2.08 2.40 -1.42
CA CYS A 33 -2.83 1.15 -1.43
C CYS A 33 -3.94 1.19 -0.39
N ALA A 34 -5.14 0.79 -0.77
CA ALA A 34 -6.23 0.51 0.14
C ALA A 34 -6.91 -0.80 -0.25
N THR A 35 -7.83 -1.26 0.59
CA THR A 35 -8.65 -2.44 0.33
C THR A 35 -10.12 -2.04 0.39
N ARG A 36 -10.92 -2.44 -0.60
CA ARG A 36 -12.38 -2.29 -0.55
C ARG A 36 -12.92 -3.20 0.55
N GLY A 37 -13.50 -2.62 1.60
CA GLY A 37 -13.82 -3.33 2.84
C GLY A 37 -14.91 -4.39 2.76
N ILE A 38 -15.77 -4.37 1.73
CA ILE A 38 -16.84 -5.38 1.55
C ILE A 38 -16.37 -6.52 0.66
N VAL A 39 -15.82 -6.20 -0.51
CA VAL A 39 -15.39 -7.19 -1.52
C VAL A 39 -13.97 -7.71 -1.27
N HIS A 40 -13.26 -7.13 -0.31
CA HIS A 40 -11.87 -7.46 0.02
C HIS A 40 -10.93 -7.45 -1.19
N THR A 41 -11.11 -6.50 -2.11
CA THR A 41 -10.21 -6.33 -3.26
C THR A 41 -9.26 -5.15 -3.06
N PRO A 42 -7.99 -5.26 -3.51
CA PRO A 42 -7.07 -4.15 -3.48
C PRO A 42 -7.54 -3.03 -4.43
N VAL A 43 -7.20 -1.79 -4.09
CA VAL A 43 -7.47 -0.60 -4.89
C VAL A 43 -6.37 0.42 -4.68
N LEU A 44 -5.99 1.15 -5.73
CA LEU A 44 -5.03 2.23 -5.63
C LEU A 44 -5.74 3.58 -5.71
N LEU A 45 -5.50 4.42 -4.72
CA LEU A 45 -5.99 5.80 -4.70
C LEU A 45 -4.87 6.67 -5.25
N ARG A 46 -5.05 7.24 -6.44
CA ARG A 46 -4.00 7.90 -7.23
C ARG A 46 -4.21 9.41 -7.31
N SER A 47 -3.13 10.17 -7.43
CA SER A 47 -3.14 11.60 -7.79
C SER A 47 -3.30 11.84 -9.30
N TYR A 48 -3.29 10.78 -10.10
CA TYR A 48 -3.31 10.80 -11.56
C TYR A 48 -4.39 9.87 -12.13
N PRO A 49 -4.87 10.11 -13.37
CA PRO A 49 -5.88 9.25 -13.99
C PRO A 49 -5.32 7.85 -14.26
N SER A 50 -6.12 6.83 -13.97
CA SER A 50 -5.86 5.46 -14.40
C SER A 50 -6.57 5.19 -15.72
N LYS A 51 -5.98 4.32 -16.57
CA LYS A 51 -6.62 3.83 -17.79
C LYS A 51 -7.74 2.83 -17.50
N TRP A 52 -7.65 2.14 -16.37
CA TRP A 52 -8.47 0.98 -16.06
C TRP A 52 -9.47 1.22 -14.92
N GLU A 53 -9.15 2.14 -14.02
CA GLU A 53 -9.94 2.39 -12.82
C GLU A 53 -10.46 3.83 -12.79
N PRO A 54 -11.74 4.05 -12.43
CA PRO A 54 -12.27 5.39 -12.29
C PRO A 54 -11.60 6.12 -11.14
N ASN A 55 -11.48 7.44 -11.28
CA ASN A 55 -11.00 8.29 -10.19
C ASN A 55 -12.04 8.28 -9.05
N THR A 56 -11.58 8.01 -7.83
CA THR A 56 -12.42 8.00 -6.64
C THR A 56 -12.79 9.39 -6.13
N GLY A 57 -12.09 10.43 -6.59
CA GLY A 57 -12.28 11.83 -6.18
C GLY A 57 -11.95 12.07 -4.71
N CYS A 58 -11.19 11.18 -4.07
CA CYS A 58 -10.89 11.31 -2.65
C CYS A 58 -9.90 12.45 -2.38
N THR A 59 -10.13 13.15 -1.28
CA THR A 59 -9.15 14.09 -0.72
C THR A 59 -7.94 13.35 -0.13
N ILE A 60 -6.82 14.05 0.04
CA ILE A 60 -5.58 13.45 0.57
C ILE A 60 -5.78 12.81 1.95
N TRP A 61 -6.56 13.43 2.85
CA TRP A 61 -6.81 12.89 4.18
C TRP A 61 -7.71 11.64 4.14
N GLN A 62 -8.64 11.56 3.18
CA GLN A 62 -9.45 10.35 2.97
C GLN A 62 -8.57 9.18 2.50
N ALA A 63 -7.65 9.45 1.58
CA ALA A 63 -6.70 8.45 1.09
C ALA A 63 -5.76 7.98 2.22
N ALA A 64 -5.21 8.91 2.99
CA ALA A 64 -4.37 8.61 4.16
C ALA A 64 -5.12 7.77 5.20
N ARG A 65 -6.37 8.14 5.52
CA ARG A 65 -7.19 7.36 6.44
C ARG A 65 -7.55 5.98 5.89
N ALA A 66 -7.83 5.87 4.60
CA ALA A 66 -8.13 4.58 3.97
C ALA A 66 -6.96 3.60 4.05
N THR A 67 -5.74 4.05 3.72
CA THR A 67 -4.56 3.20 3.69
C THR A 67 -4.12 2.73 5.07
N SER A 68 -4.38 3.52 6.13
CA SER A 68 -3.99 3.21 7.52
C SER A 68 -5.10 2.61 8.39
N ALA A 69 -6.30 2.39 7.84
CA ALA A 69 -7.43 1.86 8.60
C ALA A 69 -7.32 0.35 8.83
N ALA A 70 -6.33 -0.06 9.62
CA ALA A 70 -6.06 -1.45 10.01
C ALA A 70 -7.28 -2.06 10.69
N PRO A 71 -7.83 -3.17 10.16
CA PRO A 71 -8.90 -3.89 10.84
C PRO A 71 -8.48 -4.24 12.27
N LEU A 72 -9.46 -4.27 13.19
CA LEU A 72 -9.27 -4.42 14.65
C LEU A 72 -8.74 -3.18 15.38
N TYR A 73 -8.05 -2.27 14.71
CA TYR A 73 -7.52 -1.04 15.32
C TYR A 73 -8.37 0.19 14.98
N PHE A 74 -8.79 0.32 13.71
CA PHE A 74 -9.48 1.50 13.22
C PHE A 74 -10.69 1.14 12.37
N ASN A 75 -11.73 1.97 12.47
CA ASN A 75 -12.89 1.88 11.59
C ASN A 75 -12.53 2.34 10.17
N GLY A 76 -12.97 1.56 9.17
CA GLY A 76 -12.87 1.93 7.76
C GLY A 76 -13.53 3.27 7.44
N ILE A 77 -13.16 3.84 6.29
CA ILE A 77 -13.67 5.12 5.80
C ILE A 77 -14.56 4.90 4.57
N LYS A 78 -15.62 5.70 4.42
CA LYS A 78 -16.52 5.65 3.26
C LYS A 78 -16.41 6.92 2.43
N PHE A 79 -16.25 6.78 1.13
CA PHE A 79 -16.31 7.87 0.15
C PHE A 79 -16.59 7.33 -1.26
N GLY A 80 -16.74 8.25 -2.24
CA GLY A 80 -17.10 7.93 -3.61
C GLY A 80 -18.61 7.89 -3.85
N VAL A 81 -19.00 7.73 -5.11
CA VAL A 81 -20.41 7.64 -5.54
C VAL A 81 -20.56 6.43 -6.47
N PRO A 82 -21.31 5.38 -6.07
CA PRO A 82 -21.89 5.16 -4.74
C PRO A 82 -20.80 5.02 -3.65
N PRO A 83 -21.15 5.23 -2.36
CA PRO A 83 -20.16 5.19 -1.28
C PRO A 83 -19.59 3.78 -1.10
N ILE A 84 -18.26 3.67 -1.19
CA ILE A 84 -17.50 2.44 -0.98
C ILE A 84 -16.75 2.55 0.35
N THR A 85 -16.70 1.45 1.11
CA THR A 85 -15.89 1.37 2.33
C THR A 85 -14.47 0.97 1.97
N TYR A 86 -13.48 1.67 2.52
CA TYR A 86 -12.06 1.39 2.36
C TYR A 86 -11.42 1.12 3.72
N VAL A 87 -10.52 0.14 3.74
CA VAL A 87 -9.71 -0.29 4.88
C VAL A 87 -8.25 -0.45 4.45
N ASP A 88 -7.39 -0.78 5.39
CA ASP A 88 -5.93 -0.80 5.26
C ASP A 88 -5.41 -1.46 3.97
N GLY A 89 -4.40 -0.81 3.37
CA GLY A 89 -3.69 -1.34 2.21
C GLY A 89 -2.86 -2.57 2.53
N GLY A 90 -2.40 -2.69 3.77
CA GLY A 90 -1.58 -3.77 4.31
C GLY A 90 -2.24 -5.14 4.33
N LEU A 91 -3.57 -5.22 4.14
CA LEU A 91 -4.25 -6.51 3.91
C LEU A 91 -3.77 -7.18 2.61
N HIS A 92 -3.38 -6.39 1.60
CA HIS A 92 -2.95 -6.88 0.30
C HIS A 92 -1.53 -6.47 -0.06
N ASN A 93 -1.19 -5.19 0.12
CA ASN A 93 0.03 -4.58 -0.36
C ASN A 93 0.73 -3.81 0.77
N ASN A 94 1.13 -4.52 1.83
CA ASN A 94 1.86 -3.94 2.97
C ASN A 94 3.28 -3.46 2.60
N ASN A 95 3.82 -3.98 1.51
CA ASN A 95 4.96 -3.42 0.81
C ASN A 95 4.54 -3.17 -0.66
N PRO A 96 4.31 -1.91 -1.06
CA PRO A 96 3.77 -1.59 -2.38
C PRO A 96 4.83 -1.55 -3.49
N VAL A 97 6.10 -1.91 -3.25
CA VAL A 97 7.19 -1.74 -4.24
C VAL A 97 6.91 -2.43 -5.58
N ARG A 98 6.27 -3.60 -5.55
CA ARG A 98 5.87 -4.30 -6.78
C ARG A 98 4.79 -3.51 -7.54
N ILE A 99 3.80 -3.01 -6.83
CA ILE A 99 2.71 -2.21 -7.39
C ILE A 99 3.26 -0.89 -7.96
N LEU A 100 4.22 -0.28 -7.26
CA LEU A 100 4.93 0.92 -7.71
C LEU A 100 5.64 0.67 -9.05
N TYR A 101 6.33 -0.46 -9.18
CA TYR A 101 6.98 -0.83 -10.44
C TYR A 101 5.97 -1.01 -11.57
N GLU A 102 4.87 -1.73 -11.33
CA GLU A 102 3.81 -1.95 -12.32
C GLU A 102 3.14 -0.63 -12.75
N GLU A 103 2.84 0.27 -11.81
CA GLU A 103 2.31 1.60 -12.10
C GLU A 103 3.31 2.48 -12.87
N ALA A 104 4.59 2.47 -12.49
CA ALA A 104 5.63 3.21 -13.18
C ALA A 104 5.79 2.73 -14.64
N MET A 105 5.80 1.41 -14.86
CA MET A 105 5.83 0.84 -16.20
C MET A 105 4.57 1.17 -17.03
N GLY A 106 3.41 1.29 -16.39
CA GLY A 106 2.17 1.71 -17.05
C GLY A 106 2.13 3.19 -17.44
N LEU A 107 2.87 4.03 -16.72
CA LEU A 107 3.02 5.47 -16.98
C LEU A 107 4.11 5.78 -18.00
N ILE A 108 5.21 5.01 -17.97
CA ILE A 108 6.30 5.13 -18.95
C ILE A 108 5.79 4.63 -20.30
N ASN A 109 5.67 5.54 -21.27
CA ASN A 109 5.33 5.17 -22.63
C ASN A 109 6.51 4.44 -23.28
N ALA A 110 6.27 3.26 -23.86
CA ALA A 110 7.31 2.47 -24.53
C ALA A 110 8.06 3.26 -25.62
N SER A 111 7.38 4.21 -26.28
CA SER A 111 7.95 5.07 -27.33
C SER A 111 8.77 6.26 -26.80
N SER A 112 8.76 6.52 -25.50
CA SER A 112 9.46 7.68 -24.89
C SER A 112 10.95 7.44 -24.65
N GLY A 113 11.41 6.19 -24.73
CA GLY A 113 12.78 5.81 -24.36
C GLY A 113 13.11 5.99 -22.87
N GLN A 114 12.14 6.39 -22.04
CA GLN A 114 12.32 6.56 -20.61
C GLN A 114 12.42 5.19 -19.93
N THR A 115 13.28 5.09 -18.92
CA THR A 115 13.47 3.88 -18.10
C THR A 115 13.49 4.24 -16.62
N ILE A 116 13.20 3.26 -15.78
CA ILE A 116 13.32 3.42 -14.32
C ILE A 116 14.80 3.36 -13.96
N GLY A 117 15.38 4.50 -13.58
CA GLY A 117 16.79 4.57 -13.19
C GLY A 117 17.08 4.00 -11.80
N CYS A 118 16.15 4.14 -10.85
CA CYS A 118 16.31 3.67 -9.47
C CYS A 118 14.95 3.43 -8.81
N ILE A 119 14.89 2.44 -7.91
CA ILE A 119 13.77 2.21 -7.00
C ILE A 119 14.32 2.21 -5.58
N VAL A 120 13.77 3.09 -4.73
CA VAL A 120 14.08 3.13 -3.31
C VAL A 120 12.89 2.55 -2.55
N ASN A 121 13.10 1.45 -1.84
CA ASN A 121 12.08 0.82 -1.01
C ASN A 121 12.50 0.86 0.46
N THR A 122 11.67 1.49 1.30
CA THR A 122 11.88 1.61 2.74
C THR A 122 10.90 0.73 3.49
N GLY A 123 11.42 -0.29 4.19
CA GLY A 123 10.61 -1.16 5.05
C GLY A 123 10.47 -0.62 6.48
N ASN A 124 9.50 -1.14 7.22
CA ASN A 124 9.22 -0.74 8.61
C ASN A 124 9.99 -1.56 9.66
N GLY A 125 11.00 -2.32 9.23
CA GLY A 125 11.75 -3.25 10.06
C GLY A 125 11.01 -4.57 10.32
N LEU A 126 11.78 -5.61 10.65
CA LEU A 126 11.25 -6.87 11.18
C LEU A 126 11.57 -6.91 12.68
N PRO A 127 10.59 -7.19 13.56
CA PRO A 127 10.89 -7.38 14.97
C PRO A 127 11.83 -8.59 15.14
N PRO A 128 12.77 -8.55 16.09
CA PRO A 128 13.60 -9.71 16.39
C PRO A 128 12.70 -10.87 16.86
N LEU A 129 13.03 -12.09 16.45
CA LEU A 129 12.22 -13.29 16.71
C LEU A 129 11.87 -13.50 18.20
N ARG A 130 12.68 -12.95 19.11
CA ARG A 130 12.53 -13.06 20.57
C ARG A 130 11.34 -12.26 21.12
N ASP A 131 10.88 -11.23 20.41
CA ASP A 131 9.83 -10.31 20.88
C ASP A 131 8.45 -10.61 20.27
N LEU A 132 8.36 -11.67 19.45
CA LEU A 132 7.09 -12.18 18.91
C LEU A 132 6.34 -12.97 19.99
N GLY A 133 5.65 -12.25 20.88
CA GLY A 133 4.63 -12.83 21.73
C GLY A 133 3.51 -13.49 20.90
N MET A 134 2.94 -14.59 21.42
CA MET A 134 1.83 -15.35 20.82
C MET A 134 0.63 -14.52 20.28
N PRO A 135 0.26 -13.33 20.81
CA PRO A 135 -0.82 -12.52 20.24
C PRO A 135 -0.51 -11.91 18.87
N PHE A 136 0.77 -11.70 18.51
CA PHE A 136 1.18 -11.13 17.22
C PHE A 136 1.44 -12.20 16.15
N LEU A 137 1.75 -13.43 16.57
CA LEU A 137 2.04 -14.54 15.66
C LEU A 137 0.82 -15.00 14.88
N PHE A 138 -0.38 -14.98 15.46
CA PHE A 138 -1.54 -15.63 14.84
C PHE A 138 -1.99 -14.96 13.52
N PRO A 139 -2.25 -13.64 13.44
CA PRO A 139 -2.69 -13.01 12.19
C PRO A 139 -1.54 -12.92 11.16
N PHE A 140 -0.30 -12.69 11.61
CA PHE A 140 0.86 -12.58 10.72
C PHE A 140 1.28 -13.94 10.14
N ALA A 141 1.25 -15.00 10.94
CA ALA A 141 1.51 -16.36 10.48
C ALA A 141 0.39 -16.87 9.56
N LEU A 142 -0.89 -16.53 9.80
CA LEU A 142 -1.99 -16.84 8.88
C LEU A 142 -1.84 -16.14 7.54
N LEU A 143 -1.38 -14.87 7.52
CA LEU A 143 -1.09 -14.15 6.28
C LEU A 143 0.10 -14.75 5.52
N ILE A 144 1.13 -15.20 6.22
CA ILE A 144 2.27 -15.89 5.61
C ILE A 144 1.83 -17.26 5.09
N LEU A 145 1.09 -18.06 5.88
CA LEU A 145 0.59 -19.37 5.46
C LEU A 145 -0.36 -19.24 4.26
N SER A 146 -1.26 -18.27 4.26
CA SER A 146 -2.20 -18.07 3.15
C SER A 146 -1.48 -17.67 1.86
N ARG A 147 -0.39 -16.89 1.94
CA ARG A 147 0.49 -16.57 0.81
C ARG A 147 1.24 -17.80 0.31
N ILE A 148 1.81 -18.60 1.21
CA ILE A 148 2.53 -19.84 0.86
C ILE A 148 1.57 -20.84 0.19
N LEU A 149 0.36 -21.00 0.74
CA LEU A 149 -0.67 -21.88 0.19
C LEU A 149 -1.23 -21.37 -1.15
N ALA A 150 -1.31 -20.05 -1.36
CA ALA A 150 -1.70 -19.48 -2.64
C ALA A 150 -0.62 -19.71 -3.71
N ILE A 151 0.67 -19.58 -3.34
CA ILE A 151 1.80 -19.87 -4.22
C ILE A 151 1.83 -21.35 -4.58
N SER A 152 1.62 -22.25 -3.61
CA SER A 152 1.61 -23.70 -3.89
C SER A 152 0.44 -24.11 -4.79
N ARG A 153 -0.73 -23.47 -4.67
CA ARG A 153 -1.87 -23.68 -5.58
C ARG A 153 -1.62 -23.16 -7.00
N LEU A 154 -0.92 -22.03 -7.14
CA LEU A 154 -0.51 -21.51 -8.45
C LEU A 154 0.52 -22.42 -9.12
N SER A 155 1.47 -22.98 -8.35
CA SER A 155 2.44 -23.95 -8.86
C SER A 155 1.80 -25.27 -9.30
N PHE A 156 0.77 -25.74 -8.60
CA PHE A 156 0.03 -26.94 -8.98
C PHE A 156 -0.87 -26.72 -10.21
N ALA A 157 -1.59 -25.58 -10.26
CA ALA A 157 -2.46 -25.25 -11.39
C ALA A 157 -1.67 -25.06 -12.71
N ALA A 158 -0.43 -24.59 -12.65
CA ALA A 158 0.44 -24.51 -13.82
C ALA A 158 1.00 -25.87 -14.28
N ALA A 159 1.12 -26.84 -13.36
CA ALA A 159 1.58 -28.20 -13.67
C ALA A 159 0.48 -29.05 -14.33
N ASP A 160 -0.78 -28.87 -13.93
CA ASP A 160 -1.93 -29.60 -14.48
C ASP A 160 -2.38 -29.10 -15.88
N SER A 161 -1.91 -27.93 -16.31
CA SER A 161 -2.17 -27.38 -17.67
C SER A 161 -1.14 -27.80 -18.74
N LEU A 162 -0.18 -28.66 -18.38
CA LEU A 162 0.86 -29.19 -19.28
C LEU A 162 0.77 -30.72 -19.50
N LEU A 163 -0.40 -31.32 -19.19
CA LEU A 163 -0.78 -32.68 -19.57
C LEU A 163 -2.09 -32.65 -20.36
#